data_AF-A0A7S0BI47-F1
#
_entry.id   AF-A0A7S0BI47-F1
#
_cell.length_a   1.000
_cell.length_b   1.000
_cell.length_c   1.000
_cell.angle_alpha   90.00
_cell.angle_beta   90.00
_cell.angle_gamma   90.00
#
_symmetry.space_group_name_H-M   'P 1'
#
loop_
_entity.id
_entity.type
_entity.pdbx_description
1 polymer ?
#
loop_
_entity_poly.entity_id
_entity_poly.type
_entity_poly.pdbx_seq_one_letter_code
_entity_poly.pdbx_strand_id
1 'polypeptide(L)'
;SAEKIKALNPKGLILSGGPASVYETDAPHLSPGVLDLGIPVLGICYGLQEITQTLGGSIVAHEKKEYGYAQLAVSALGKEALFIDLEDEFSVWMSHGDKIHQLPEGFADCGTT
;
A
#
# COMPACT_ATOMS: atom_id res chain seq x y z
N SER A 1 0.49 16.97 -8.64
CA SER A 1 0.39 16.55 -10.05
C SER A 1 1.61 15.75 -10.43
N ALA A 2 1.46 14.83 -11.38
CA ALA A 2 2.54 14.00 -11.91
C ALA A 2 3.69 14.85 -12.48
N GLU A 3 3.38 15.98 -13.13
CA GLU A 3 4.38 16.92 -13.67
C GLU A 3 5.33 17.47 -12.61
N LYS A 4 4.79 17.90 -11.45
CA LYS A 4 5.60 18.39 -10.33
C LYS A 4 6.51 17.32 -9.78
N ILE A 5 6.00 16.09 -9.66
CA ILE A 5 6.79 14.94 -9.18
C ILE A 5 7.91 14.63 -10.19
N LYS A 6 7.59 14.57 -11.48
CA LYS A 6 8.57 14.33 -12.55
C LYS A 6 9.68 15.39 -12.55
N ALA A 7 9.34 16.65 -12.32
CA ALA A 7 10.31 17.74 -12.24
C ALA A 7 11.30 17.61 -11.06
N LEU A 8 10.91 16.94 -9.98
CA LEU A 8 11.80 16.65 -8.84
C LEU A 8 12.78 15.50 -9.13
N ASN A 9 12.56 14.72 -10.20
CA ASN A 9 13.37 13.55 -10.59
C ASN A 9 13.66 12.56 -9.42
N PRO A 10 12.62 12.13 -8.67
CA PRO A 10 12.84 11.25 -7.52
C PRO A 10 13.21 9.84 -7.97
N LYS A 11 13.98 9.14 -7.13
CA LYS A 11 14.34 7.73 -7.34
C LYS A 11 13.27 6.75 -6.83
N GLY A 12 12.38 7.22 -5.97
CA GLY A 12 11.28 6.46 -5.42
C GLY A 12 10.23 7.38 -4.81
N LEU A 13 9.01 6.88 -4.67
CA LEU A 13 7.89 7.55 -4.03
C LEU A 13 7.41 6.73 -2.85
N ILE A 14 7.13 7.41 -1.73
CA ILE A 14 6.48 6.79 -0.58
C ILE A 14 5.11 7.46 -0.43
N LEU A 15 4.06 6.66 -0.56
CA LEU A 15 2.70 7.08 -0.25
C LEU A 15 2.42 6.67 1.21
N SER A 16 2.38 7.65 2.09
CA SER A 16 2.22 7.41 3.53
C SER A 16 0.80 6.97 3.90
N GLY A 17 0.65 6.51 5.14
CA GLY A 17 -0.65 6.25 5.74
C GLY A 17 -1.41 7.53 6.11
N GLY A 18 -2.66 7.35 6.49
CA GLY A 18 -3.55 8.36 7.04
C GLY A 18 -4.75 7.69 7.72
N PRO A 19 -5.51 8.43 8.55
CA PRO A 19 -6.68 7.88 9.25
C PRO A 19 -7.92 7.73 8.36
N ALA A 20 -7.90 8.31 7.16
CA ALA A 20 -9.01 8.31 6.21
C ALA A 20 -9.26 6.90 5.64
N SER A 21 -10.51 6.65 5.26
CA SER A 21 -10.86 5.55 4.36
C SER A 21 -10.82 6.06 2.92
N VAL A 22 -10.33 5.23 1.98
CA VAL A 22 -10.27 5.62 0.55
C VAL A 22 -11.65 5.87 -0.08
N TYR A 23 -12.74 5.46 0.59
CA TYR A 23 -14.11 5.68 0.13
C TYR A 23 -14.74 6.97 0.70
N GLU A 24 -14.06 7.68 1.60
CA GLU A 24 -14.55 8.96 2.12
C GLU A 24 -14.49 10.05 1.04
N THR A 25 -15.51 10.90 0.95
CA THR A 25 -15.62 11.95 -0.08
C THR A 25 -14.43 12.91 -0.09
N ASP A 26 -13.86 13.20 1.08
CA ASP A 26 -12.73 14.13 1.26
C ASP A 26 -11.39 13.40 1.42
N ALA A 27 -11.35 12.10 1.10
CA ALA A 27 -10.14 11.30 1.19
C ALA A 27 -9.06 11.83 0.22
N PRO A 28 -7.78 11.83 0.64
CA PRO A 28 -6.71 12.30 -0.23
C PRO A 28 -6.44 11.29 -1.34
N HIS A 29 -6.71 11.67 -2.59
CA HIS A 29 -6.44 10.81 -3.74
C HIS A 29 -5.17 11.17 -4.50
N LEU A 30 -4.58 10.17 -5.13
CA LEU A 30 -3.41 10.32 -5.98
C LEU A 30 -3.78 11.13 -7.22
N SER A 31 -2.90 12.05 -7.62
CA SER A 31 -3.09 12.74 -8.90
C SER A 31 -3.04 11.72 -10.05
N PRO A 32 -3.88 11.85 -11.08
CA PRO A 32 -3.80 11.00 -12.27
C PRO A 32 -2.40 11.01 -12.88
N GLY A 33 -1.95 9.85 -13.37
CA GLY A 33 -0.66 9.69 -14.05
C GLY A 33 0.56 9.57 -13.14
N VAL A 34 0.40 9.60 -11.81
CA VAL A 34 1.55 9.47 -10.89
C VAL A 34 2.17 8.07 -10.93
N LEU A 35 1.35 7.02 -10.97
CA LEU A 35 1.85 5.63 -11.07
C LEU A 35 2.44 5.32 -12.45
N ASP A 36 2.08 6.09 -13.48
CA ASP A 36 2.58 5.94 -14.85
C ASP A 36 3.97 6.56 -15.07
N LEU A 37 4.56 7.19 -14.05
CA LEU A 37 5.87 7.84 -14.14
C LEU A 37 7.05 6.87 -14.25
N GLY A 38 6.83 5.56 -14.04
CA GLY A 38 7.89 4.55 -14.06
C GLY A 38 8.86 4.66 -12.88
N ILE A 39 8.42 5.28 -11.78
CA ILE A 39 9.19 5.48 -10.55
C ILE A 39 8.75 4.41 -9.54
N PRO A 40 9.66 3.71 -8.87
CA PRO A 40 9.29 2.76 -7.81
C PRO A 40 8.44 3.43 -6.72
N VAL A 41 7.33 2.80 -6.33
CA VAL A 41 6.39 3.32 -5.33
C VAL A 41 6.22 2.33 -4.18
N LEU A 42 6.33 2.82 -2.94
CA LEU A 42 5.97 2.09 -1.73
C LEU A 42 4.73 2.73 -1.11
N GLY A 43 3.66 1.95 -0.96
CA GLY A 43 2.46 2.36 -0.22
C GLY A 43 2.48 1.84 1.21
N ILE A 44 2.17 2.70 2.18
CA ILE A 44 2.08 2.35 3.61
C ILE A 44 0.64 2.60 4.07
N CYS A 45 -0.04 1.58 4.60
CA CYS A 45 -1.44 1.67 5.07
C CYS A 45 -2.36 2.30 4.01
N TYR A 46 -2.84 3.53 4.22
CA TYR A 46 -3.65 4.26 3.23
C TYR A 46 -2.96 4.37 1.86
N GLY A 47 -1.64 4.59 1.81
CA GLY A 47 -0.94 4.64 0.54
C GLY A 47 -0.97 3.33 -0.24
N LEU A 48 -1.00 2.18 0.46
CA LEU A 48 -1.17 0.86 -0.15
C LEU A 48 -2.59 0.69 -0.69
N GLN A 49 -3.59 1.18 0.03
CA GLN A 49 -4.99 1.20 -0.40
C GLN A 49 -5.16 2.07 -1.65
N GLU A 50 -4.60 3.26 -1.66
CA GLU A 50 -4.70 4.18 -2.80
C GLU A 50 -4.07 3.58 -4.08
N ILE A 51 -2.92 2.91 -3.96
CA ILE A 51 -2.30 2.17 -5.09
C ILE A 51 -3.25 1.09 -5.58
N THR A 52 -3.78 0.29 -4.66
CA THR A 52 -4.68 -0.83 -4.97
C THR A 52 -5.90 -0.36 -5.76
N GLN A 53 -6.60 0.66 -5.25
CA GLN A 53 -7.78 1.21 -5.91
C GLN A 53 -7.44 1.84 -7.27
N THR A 54 -6.35 2.61 -7.35
CA THR A 54 -5.93 3.28 -8.59
C THR A 54 -5.66 2.27 -9.71
N LEU A 55 -5.13 1.10 -9.36
CA LEU A 55 -4.79 0.04 -10.33
C LEU A 55 -5.92 -0.99 -10.54
N GLY A 56 -7.13 -0.71 -10.06
CA GLY A 56 -8.31 -1.56 -10.31
C GLY A 56 -8.49 -2.74 -9.36
N GLY A 57 -7.74 -2.79 -8.26
CA GLY A 57 -8.05 -3.64 -7.13
C GLY A 57 -9.27 -3.15 -6.34
N SER A 58 -9.74 -3.94 -5.38
CA SER A 58 -10.87 -3.58 -4.52
C SER A 58 -10.51 -3.63 -3.05
N ILE A 59 -11.15 -2.73 -2.29
CA ILE A 59 -10.96 -2.56 -0.85
C ILE A 59 -12.32 -2.75 -0.19
N VAL A 60 -12.33 -3.35 0.98
CA VAL A 60 -13.54 -3.50 1.78
C VAL A 60 -13.35 -2.80 3.11
N ALA A 61 -14.37 -2.02 3.49
CA ALA A 61 -14.44 -1.46 4.82
C ALA A 61 -14.57 -2.59 5.82
N HIS A 62 -13.67 -2.66 6.79
CA HIS A 62 -13.76 -3.64 7.87
C HIS A 62 -14.37 -2.98 9.10
N GLU A 63 -15.37 -3.62 9.70
CA GLU A 63 -16.05 -3.08 10.90
C GLU A 63 -15.12 -2.98 12.11
N LYS A 64 -14.09 -3.84 12.17
CA LYS A 64 -13.02 -3.78 13.17
C LYS A 64 -11.81 -3.11 12.56
N LYS A 65 -11.45 -1.95 13.10
CA LYS A 65 -10.19 -1.28 12.77
C LYS A 65 -9.02 -2.03 13.41
N GLU A 66 -8.05 -2.44 12.60
CA GLU A 66 -6.84 -3.13 13.06
C GLU A 66 -5.80 -2.08 13.45
N TYR A 67 -5.89 -1.62 14.70
CA TYR A 67 -4.86 -0.79 15.32
C TYR A 67 -4.11 -1.61 16.37
N GLY A 68 -2.81 -1.81 16.14
CA GLY A 68 -1.93 -2.41 17.12
C GLY A 68 -0.97 -3.43 16.55
N TYR A 69 -0.38 -4.21 17.45
CA TYR A 69 0.57 -5.25 17.10
C TYR A 69 -0.13 -6.39 16.35
N ALA A 70 0.48 -6.79 15.25
CA ALA A 70 0.16 -8.02 14.53
C ALA A 70 1.44 -8.78 14.21
N GLN A 71 1.32 -10.08 14.00
CA GLN A 71 2.43 -10.90 13.51
C GLN A 71 2.29 -11.02 12.00
N LEU A 72 3.29 -10.54 11.24
CA LEU A 72 3.32 -10.68 9.80
C LEU A 72 4.05 -11.98 9.45
N ALA A 73 3.39 -12.86 8.69
CA ALA A 73 4.03 -13.99 8.03
C ALA A 73 4.42 -13.61 6.60
N VAL A 74 5.70 -13.71 6.27
CA VAL A 74 6.25 -13.32 4.97
C VAL A 74 6.08 -14.46 3.97
N SER A 75 5.61 -14.15 2.76
CA SER A 75 5.50 -15.14 1.68
C SER A 75 6.86 -15.41 1.02
N ALA A 76 6.99 -16.54 0.33
CA ALA A 76 8.21 -16.84 -0.43
C ALA A 76 8.57 -15.72 -1.42
N LEU A 77 7.57 -15.15 -2.11
CA LEU A 77 7.77 -14.01 -3.00
C LEU A 77 8.20 -12.75 -2.23
N GLY A 78 7.66 -12.53 -1.04
CA GLY A 78 8.07 -11.43 -0.16
C GLY A 78 9.56 -11.50 0.19
N LYS A 79 10.10 -12.69 0.40
CA LYS A 79 11.53 -12.94 0.69
C LYS A 79 12.44 -12.65 -0.50
N GLU A 80 11.93 -12.71 -1.73
CA GLU A 80 12.66 -12.40 -2.96
C GLU A 80 12.56 -10.93 -3.37
N ALA A 81 11.65 -10.17 -2.75
CA ALA A 81 11.33 -8.80 -3.11
C ALA A 81 11.60 -7.81 -1.96
N LEU A 82 10.63 -7.57 -1.09
CA LEU A 82 10.66 -6.47 -0.11
C LEU A 82 11.27 -6.85 1.24
N PHE A 83 11.16 -8.13 1.63
CA PHE A 83 11.51 -8.63 2.96
C PHE A 83 12.75 -9.52 2.94
N ILE A 84 13.70 -9.18 2.07
CA ILE A 84 15.01 -9.82 1.98
C ILE A 84 15.71 -9.68 3.34
N ASP A 85 16.37 -10.74 3.79
CA ASP A 85 17.11 -10.82 5.06
C ASP A 85 16.32 -10.62 6.36
N LEU A 86 15.01 -10.43 6.31
CA LEU A 86 14.14 -10.41 7.51
C LEU A 86 13.75 -11.81 7.96
N GLU A 87 13.22 -11.97 9.18
CA GLU A 87 12.64 -13.24 9.62
C GLU A 87 11.40 -13.61 8.79
N ASP A 88 11.08 -14.92 8.75
CA ASP A 88 9.86 -15.41 8.07
C ASP A 88 8.59 -14.92 8.78
N GLU A 89 8.70 -14.62 10.07
CA GLU A 89 7.65 -13.98 10.85
C GLU A 89 8.23 -12.88 11.74
N PHE A 90 7.64 -11.68 11.72
CA PHE A 90 8.03 -10.59 12.62
C PHE A 90 6.85 -9.71 13.02
N SER A 91 6.99 -9.02 14.14
CA SER A 91 5.96 -8.13 14.67
C SER A 91 5.90 -6.82 13.88
N VAL A 92 4.69 -6.43 13.50
CA VAL A 92 4.40 -5.19 12.79
C VAL A 92 3.35 -4.37 13.55
N TRP A 93 3.27 -3.07 13.22
CA TRP A 93 2.25 -2.18 13.74
C TRP A 93 1.21 -1.89 12.65
N MET A 94 0.04 -2.49 12.78
CA MET A 94 -1.10 -2.27 11.88
C MET A 94 -1.84 -0.99 12.28
N SER A 95 -2.30 -0.23 11.28
CA SER A 95 -2.90 1.10 11.51
C SER A 95 -4.02 1.46 10.54
N HIS A 96 -4.73 0.47 9.96
CA HIS A 96 -5.80 0.76 9.01
C HIS A 96 -7.10 0.01 9.32
N GLY A 97 -8.21 0.64 8.94
CA GLY A 97 -9.55 0.06 9.04
C GLY A 97 -9.91 -0.81 7.84
N ASP A 98 -9.50 -0.40 6.63
CA ASP A 98 -9.93 -1.09 5.42
C ASP A 98 -8.91 -2.12 4.96
N LYS A 99 -9.39 -3.22 4.38
CA LYS A 99 -8.55 -4.32 3.90
C LYS A 99 -8.65 -4.45 2.38
N ILE A 100 -7.54 -4.81 1.75
CA ILE A 100 -7.55 -5.20 0.34
C ILE A 100 -8.35 -6.50 0.21
N HIS A 101 -9.38 -6.47 -0.63
CA HIS A 101 -10.19 -7.63 -0.96
C HIS A 101 -9.72 -8.31 -2.24
N GLN A 102 -9.36 -7.51 -3.25
CA GLN A 102 -8.83 -7.98 -4.51
C GLN A 102 -7.58 -7.19 -4.88
N LEU A 103 -6.48 -7.90 -5.12
CA LEU A 103 -5.25 -7.31 -5.63
C LEU A 103 -5.43 -6.81 -7.08
N PRO A 104 -4.70 -5.76 -7.50
CA PRO A 104 -4.63 -5.38 -8.90
C PRO A 104 -3.98 -6.49 -9.75
N GLU A 105 -4.25 -6.48 -11.06
CA GLU A 105 -3.63 -7.42 -11.98
C GLU A 105 -2.09 -7.27 -11.96
N GLY A 106 -1.37 -8.40 -11.92
CA GLY A 106 0.09 -8.42 -11.86
C GLY A 106 0.70 -8.22 -10.47
N PHE A 107 -0.11 -8.07 -9.43
CA PHE A 107 0.33 -8.01 -8.03
C PHE A 107 0.19 -9.37 -7.33
N ALA A 108 0.95 -9.55 -6.26
CA ALA A 108 0.94 -10.76 -5.45
C ALA A 108 1.17 -10.43 -3.97
N ASP A 109 0.62 -11.27 -3.09
CA ASP A 109 0.78 -11.13 -1.64
C ASP A 109 2.22 -11.41 -1.21
N CYS A 110 2.86 -10.40 -0.62
CA CYS A 110 4.22 -10.51 -0.06
C CYS A 110 4.22 -10.94 1.41
N GLY A 111 3.06 -10.92 2.07
CA GLY A 111 2.89 -11.34 3.46
C GLY A 111 1.47 -11.14 3.95
N THR A 112 1.11 -11.82 5.03
CA THR A 112 -0.23 -11.80 5.62
C THR A 112 -0.14 -11.76 7.14
N THR A 113 -1.07 -11.05 7.77
CA THR A 113 -1.31 -11.05 9.22
C THR A 113 -2.54 -11.87 9.58
#